data_AF-A0A1L9N1Q4-F1
#
_entry.id   AF-A0A1L9N1Q4-F1
#
_cell.length_a   1.000
_cell.length_b   1.000
_cell.length_c   1.000
_cell.angle_alpha   90.00
_cell.angle_beta   90.00
_cell.angle_gamma   90.00
#
_symmetry.space_group_name_H-M   'P 1'
#
loop_
_entity.id
_entity.type
_entity.pdbx_description
1 polymer ?
#
loop_
_entity_poly.entity_id
_entity_poly.type
_entity_poly.pdbx_seq_one_letter_code
_entity_poly.pdbx_strand_id
1 'polypeptide(L)'
;MKTTQLIPSILLFLAPTLTLADGVPSGAELCVGQGAGSCQFAAYQLQPTDTCEDLQKNAAYIYDHECNLIGHTENFAEGDAIDSQLPYTVDVKNIVGGPSCAIKYEIAYSDGLYGYGMPSGGVWGSCSESGHQCNWYRVAFDCPGF
;
A
#
# COMPACT_ATOMS: atom_id res chain seq x y z
N MET A 1 -46.52 -39.04 9.99
CA MET A 1 -45.12 -38.86 9.53
C MET A 1 -44.93 -37.40 9.14
N LYS A 2 -44.04 -36.67 9.83
CA LYS A 2 -43.72 -35.26 9.52
C LYS A 2 -42.26 -35.23 9.07
N THR A 3 -42.06 -34.82 7.83
CA THR A 3 -40.75 -34.73 7.17
C THR A 3 -40.09 -33.43 7.60
N THR A 4 -38.99 -33.52 8.34
CA THR A 4 -38.18 -32.35 8.70
C THR A 4 -37.26 -32.02 7.53
N GLN A 5 -37.53 -30.91 6.83
CA GLN A 5 -36.63 -30.35 5.83
C GLN A 5 -35.47 -29.65 6.50
N LEU A 6 -34.25 -30.11 6.21
CA LEU A 6 -33.00 -29.41 6.54
C LEU A 6 -32.77 -28.34 5.47
N ILE A 7 -32.75 -27.08 5.89
CA ILE A 7 -32.36 -25.94 5.06
C ILE A 7 -30.83 -25.96 4.97
N PRO A 8 -30.22 -26.01 3.77
CA PRO A 8 -28.78 -25.90 3.64
C PRO A 8 -28.39 -24.43 3.84
N SER A 9 -27.73 -24.15 4.97
CA SER A 9 -27.02 -22.89 5.19
C SER A 9 -25.86 -22.81 4.19
N ILE A 10 -26.09 -22.11 3.08
CA ILE A 10 -25.05 -21.75 2.12
C ILE A 10 -24.19 -20.68 2.79
N LEU A 11 -23.07 -21.10 3.37
CA LEU A 11 -21.97 -20.20 3.70
C LEU A 11 -21.40 -19.66 2.39
N LEU A 12 -21.84 -18.45 2.01
CA LEU A 12 -21.13 -17.64 1.01
C LEU A 12 -19.77 -17.26 1.60
N PHE A 13 -18.75 -18.08 1.34
CA PHE A 13 -17.37 -17.63 1.40
C PHE A 13 -17.17 -16.64 0.25
N LEU A 14 -17.24 -15.33 0.54
CA LEU A 14 -16.59 -14.33 -0.29
C LEU A 14 -15.09 -14.58 -0.13
N ALA A 15 -14.51 -15.37 -1.04
CA ALA A 15 -13.08 -15.35 -1.23
C ALA A 15 -12.74 -14.03 -1.93
N PRO A 16 -12.00 -13.10 -1.29
CA PRO A 16 -11.49 -11.95 -2.00
C PRO A 16 -10.56 -12.49 -3.10
N THR A 17 -10.93 -12.26 -4.35
CA THR A 17 -10.04 -12.50 -5.48
C THR A 17 -8.97 -11.41 -5.43
N LEU A 18 -7.88 -11.67 -4.71
CA LEU A 18 -6.68 -10.84 -4.80
C LEU A 18 -6.12 -10.99 -6.21
N THR A 19 -6.36 -9.98 -7.04
CA THR A 19 -5.54 -9.74 -8.21
C THR A 19 -4.15 -9.44 -7.70
N LEU A 20 -3.16 -10.30 -8.01
CA LEU A 20 -1.76 -9.88 -7.91
C LEU A 20 -1.64 -8.56 -8.68
N ALA A 21 -1.04 -7.55 -8.05
CA ALA A 21 -0.74 -6.29 -8.70
C ALA A 21 0.29 -6.54 -9.81
N ASP A 22 -0.19 -7.00 -10.98
CA ASP A 22 0.57 -7.10 -12.23
C ASP A 22 1.02 -5.67 -12.61
N GLY A 23 2.18 -5.26 -12.11
CA GLY A 23 2.69 -3.91 -12.33
C GLY A 23 3.65 -3.35 -11.28
N VAL A 24 3.94 -4.08 -10.20
CA VAL A 24 4.99 -3.65 -9.26
C VAL A 24 6.37 -3.84 -9.92
N PRO A 25 7.23 -2.80 -9.98
CA PRO A 25 8.57 -2.88 -10.53
C PRO A 25 9.42 -3.99 -9.90
N SER A 26 10.20 -4.69 -10.72
CA SER A 26 11.10 -5.73 -10.24
C SER A 26 12.17 -5.12 -9.31
N GLY A 27 12.23 -5.61 -8.08
CA GLY A 27 13.13 -5.10 -7.04
C GLY A 27 12.53 -4.04 -6.11
N ALA A 28 11.26 -3.67 -6.27
CA ALA A 28 10.55 -2.88 -5.26
C ALA A 28 10.12 -3.76 -4.07
N GLU A 29 10.74 -3.56 -2.90
CA GLU A 29 10.38 -4.30 -1.69
C GLU A 29 9.19 -3.64 -0.96
N LEU A 30 7.99 -3.82 -1.50
CA LEU A 30 6.79 -3.13 -1.01
C LEU A 30 6.16 -3.75 0.24
N CYS A 31 6.52 -4.98 0.64
CA CYS A 31 6.01 -5.59 1.87
C CYS A 31 7.03 -6.44 2.62
N VAL A 32 7.08 -6.28 3.95
CA VAL A 32 7.68 -7.21 4.91
C VAL A 32 6.70 -7.39 6.05
N GLY A 33 6.40 -8.64 6.42
CA GLY A 33 5.44 -8.92 7.48
C GLY A 33 5.91 -8.39 8.84
N GLN A 34 4.98 -7.79 9.59
CA GLN A 34 5.29 -7.07 10.85
C GLN A 34 4.57 -7.62 12.09
N GLY A 35 3.83 -8.73 11.93
CA GLY A 35 3.04 -9.35 13.01
C GLY A 35 1.62 -8.80 13.11
N ALA A 36 0.73 -9.58 13.69
CA ALA A 36 -0.70 -9.28 13.74
C ALA A 36 -1.01 -7.92 14.38
N GLY A 37 -1.99 -7.19 13.82
CA GLY A 37 -2.35 -5.84 14.24
C GLY A 37 -1.50 -4.73 13.62
N SER A 38 -0.62 -5.05 12.67
CA SER A 38 0.17 -4.08 11.91
C SER A 38 -0.08 -4.22 10.42
N CYS A 39 -0.19 -3.08 9.73
CA CYS A 39 -0.34 -3.00 8.29
C CYS A 39 0.86 -2.26 7.72
N GLN A 40 1.00 -2.33 6.40
CA GLN A 40 2.05 -1.61 5.72
C GLN A 40 1.51 -0.80 4.55
N PHE A 41 1.78 0.51 4.59
CA PHE A 41 1.68 1.35 3.42
C PHE A 41 2.98 1.19 2.62
N ALA A 42 2.87 1.04 1.33
CA ALA A 42 4.01 1.11 0.44
C ALA A 42 3.64 1.78 -0.87
N ALA A 43 4.61 2.46 -1.47
CA ALA A 43 4.44 3.10 -2.75
C ALA A 43 5.71 3.00 -3.57
N TYR A 44 5.55 3.02 -4.89
CA TYR A 44 6.67 3.22 -5.82
C TYR A 44 6.36 4.35 -6.80
N GLN A 45 7.42 4.94 -7.34
CA GLN A 45 7.34 5.84 -8.50
C GLN A 45 8.39 5.46 -9.53
N LEU A 46 7.96 5.44 -10.79
CA LEU A 46 8.82 5.32 -11.97
C LEU A 46 9.13 6.71 -12.52
N GLN A 47 10.43 6.98 -12.68
CA GLN A 47 10.95 8.23 -13.22
C GLN A 47 11.65 7.94 -14.56
N PRO A 48 11.31 8.67 -15.64
CA PRO A 48 11.89 8.48 -16.95
C PRO A 48 13.31 9.04 -17.07
N THR A 49 13.70 9.92 -16.15
CA THR A 49 14.93 10.71 -16.17
C THR A 49 15.54 10.79 -14.77
N ASP A 50 16.79 11.26 -14.68
CA ASP A 50 17.47 11.52 -13.40
C ASP A 50 16.93 12.79 -12.69
N THR A 51 15.96 13.49 -13.30
CA THR A 51 15.30 14.66 -12.72
C THR A 51 14.04 14.24 -11.99
N CYS A 52 13.91 14.63 -10.72
CA CYS A 52 12.84 14.16 -9.84
C CYS A 52 11.44 14.75 -10.15
N GLU A 53 11.32 15.56 -11.21
CA GLU A 53 10.10 16.27 -11.59
C GLU A 53 9.22 15.46 -12.56
N ASP A 54 9.80 14.48 -13.27
CA ASP A 54 9.06 13.68 -14.24
C ASP A 54 8.53 12.40 -13.58
N LEU A 55 7.29 12.40 -13.10
CA LEU A 55 6.62 11.18 -12.63
C LEU A 55 5.87 10.53 -13.80
N GLN A 56 6.29 9.34 -14.23
CA GLN A 56 5.62 8.59 -15.30
C GLN A 56 4.45 7.77 -14.78
N LYS A 57 4.70 7.03 -13.69
CA LYS A 57 3.73 6.13 -13.07
C LYS A 57 4.06 6.01 -11.60
N ASN A 58 3.05 6.09 -10.75
CA ASN A 58 3.17 5.74 -9.35
C ASN A 58 2.01 4.84 -8.94
N ALA A 59 2.20 4.08 -7.86
CA ALA A 59 1.12 3.34 -7.23
C ALA A 59 1.42 3.21 -5.75
N ALA A 60 0.35 3.23 -4.95
CA ALA A 60 0.39 3.02 -3.52
C ALA A 60 -0.46 1.80 -3.17
N TYR A 61 -0.02 1.08 -2.15
CA TYR A 61 -0.52 -0.23 -1.74
C TYR A 61 -0.63 -0.26 -0.23
N ILE A 62 -1.67 -0.91 0.26
CA ILE A 62 -1.86 -1.25 1.66
C ILE A 62 -1.83 -2.76 1.78
N TYR A 63 -0.92 -3.26 2.61
CA TYR A 63 -0.78 -4.66 2.94
C TYR A 63 -1.19 -4.92 4.38
N ASP A 64 -1.75 -6.11 4.63
CA ASP A 64 -1.90 -6.63 6.00
C ASP A 64 -0.56 -7.16 6.55
N HIS A 65 -0.61 -7.73 7.76
CA HIS A 65 0.58 -8.23 8.45
C HIS A 65 1.25 -9.44 7.78
N GLU A 66 0.52 -10.17 6.91
CA GLU A 66 1.00 -11.32 6.15
C GLU A 66 1.40 -10.94 4.71
N CYS A 67 1.44 -9.64 4.39
CA CYS A 67 1.69 -9.12 3.05
C CYS A 67 0.64 -9.46 2.00
N ASN A 68 -0.61 -9.71 2.41
CA ASN A 68 -1.73 -9.74 1.48
C ASN A 68 -2.12 -8.31 1.11
N LEU A 69 -2.38 -8.07 -0.18
CA LEU A 69 -2.83 -6.76 -0.66
C LEU A 69 -4.29 -6.52 -0.25
N ILE A 70 -4.52 -5.49 0.57
CA ILE A 70 -5.85 -5.13 1.08
C ILE A 70 -6.36 -3.80 0.56
N GLY A 71 -5.54 -3.00 -0.12
CA GLY A 71 -5.95 -1.76 -0.79
C GLY A 71 -4.88 -1.25 -1.75
N HIS A 72 -5.27 -0.54 -2.80
CA HIS A 72 -4.30 0.08 -3.72
C HIS A 72 -4.91 1.24 -4.50
N THR A 73 -4.04 2.11 -5.00
CA THR A 73 -4.39 3.16 -5.95
C THR A 73 -3.22 3.39 -6.91
N GLU A 74 -3.51 3.73 -8.16
CA GLU A 74 -2.52 4.08 -9.17
C GLU A 74 -2.59 5.57 -9.50
N ASN A 75 -1.47 6.16 -9.92
CA ASN A 75 -1.35 7.57 -10.34
C ASN A 75 -1.91 8.56 -9.30
N PHE A 76 -1.66 8.26 -8.03
CA PHE A 76 -2.10 9.06 -6.90
C PHE A 76 -1.29 10.36 -6.77
N ALA A 77 -1.94 11.34 -6.16
CA ALA A 77 -1.39 12.65 -5.82
C ALA A 77 -1.50 12.91 -4.30
N GLU A 78 -0.89 14.01 -3.85
CA GLU A 78 -1.13 14.52 -2.50
C GLU A 78 -2.61 14.85 -2.29
N GLY A 79 -3.16 14.39 -1.17
CA GLY A 79 -4.57 14.53 -0.81
C GLY A 79 -5.44 13.34 -1.18
N ASP A 80 -4.95 12.40 -1.99
CA ASP A 80 -5.73 11.23 -2.39
C ASP A 80 -5.91 10.25 -1.24
N ALA A 81 -7.10 9.65 -1.16
CA ALA A 81 -7.43 8.57 -0.26
C ALA A 81 -7.25 7.22 -0.96
N ILE A 82 -6.74 6.24 -0.23
CA ILE A 82 -6.56 4.86 -0.68
C ILE A 82 -7.66 4.02 -0.05
N ASP A 83 -8.54 3.52 -0.90
CA ASP A 83 -9.56 2.56 -0.48
C ASP A 83 -8.93 1.19 -0.21
N SER A 84 -9.39 0.56 0.87
CA SER A 84 -8.89 -0.74 1.30
C SER A 84 -10.00 -1.53 2.02
N GLN A 85 -9.68 -2.76 2.44
CA GLN A 85 -10.56 -3.57 3.28
C GLN A 85 -10.66 -3.05 4.73
N LEU A 86 -9.84 -2.08 5.10
CA LEU A 86 -9.90 -1.42 6.41
C LEU A 86 -11.20 -0.62 6.51
N PRO A 87 -11.78 -0.46 7.72
CA PRO A 87 -13.05 0.26 7.89
C PRO A 87 -12.93 1.79 7.74
N TYR A 88 -11.81 2.29 7.20
CA TYR A 88 -11.46 3.70 7.06
C TYR A 88 -10.37 3.85 5.98
N THR A 89 -10.16 5.07 5.50
CA THR A 89 -9.21 5.37 4.42
C THR A 89 -7.79 5.56 4.96
N VAL A 90 -6.81 5.29 4.10
CA VAL A 90 -5.42 5.73 4.28
C VAL A 90 -5.20 6.89 3.32
N ASP A 91 -4.92 8.08 3.83
CA ASP A 91 -4.78 9.27 2.99
C ASP A 91 -3.30 9.58 2.74
N VAL A 92 -2.92 9.86 1.50
CA VAL A 92 -1.58 10.38 1.18
C VAL A 92 -1.54 11.88 1.47
N LYS A 93 -0.89 12.29 2.56
CA LYS A 93 -0.87 13.70 2.96
C LYS A 93 0.23 14.50 2.30
N ASN A 94 1.41 13.91 2.14
CA ASN A 94 2.58 14.60 1.62
C ASN A 94 3.49 13.65 0.86
N ILE A 95 3.98 14.08 -0.29
CA ILE A 95 4.92 13.37 -1.15
C ILE A 95 6.16 14.27 -1.30
N VAL A 96 7.14 14.05 -0.43
CA VAL A 96 8.35 14.87 -0.41
C VAL A 96 9.40 14.24 -1.32
N GLY A 97 9.70 14.90 -2.44
CA GLY A 97 10.86 14.62 -3.28
C GLY A 97 12.12 15.30 -2.74
N GLY A 98 13.17 14.54 -2.45
CA GLY A 98 14.49 15.10 -2.13
C GLY A 98 15.33 15.41 -3.38
N PRO A 99 16.43 16.17 -3.25
CA PRO A 99 17.39 16.42 -4.34
C PRO A 99 18.09 15.15 -4.87
N SER A 100 17.88 14.01 -4.23
CA SER A 100 18.41 12.69 -4.61
C SER A 100 17.33 11.77 -5.21
N CYS A 101 16.18 12.32 -5.60
CA CYS A 101 14.99 11.59 -6.07
C CYS A 101 14.45 10.51 -5.13
N ALA A 102 14.92 10.49 -3.87
CA ALA A 102 14.30 9.72 -2.81
C ALA A 102 12.94 10.37 -2.48
N ILE A 103 11.87 9.67 -2.83
CA ILE A 103 10.51 10.09 -2.51
C ILE A 103 10.14 9.52 -1.15
N LYS A 104 9.64 10.40 -0.30
CA LYS A 104 9.20 10.11 1.06
C LYS A 104 7.71 10.42 1.17
N TYR A 105 7.00 9.60 1.91
CA TYR A 105 5.56 9.76 2.07
C TYR A 105 5.21 10.03 3.52
N GLU A 106 4.23 10.90 3.71
CA GLU A 106 3.46 11.01 4.94
C GLU A 106 2.02 10.60 4.63
N ILE A 107 1.47 9.73 5.46
CA ILE A 107 0.10 9.25 5.36
C ILE A 107 -0.67 9.58 6.62
N ALA A 108 -1.97 9.81 6.50
CA ALA A 108 -2.87 9.84 7.64
C ALA A 108 -3.70 8.57 7.71
N TYR A 109 -3.90 8.14 8.94
CA TYR A 109 -4.68 6.98 9.31
C TYR A 109 -5.57 7.30 10.52
N SER A 110 -6.49 6.39 10.85
CA SER A 110 -7.53 6.66 11.87
C SER A 110 -7.01 7.11 13.24
N ASP A 111 -5.79 6.70 13.58
CA ASP A 111 -5.17 6.91 14.88
C ASP A 111 -3.98 7.89 14.83
N GLY A 112 -3.55 8.35 13.65
CA GLY A 112 -2.42 9.26 13.55
C GLY A 112 -1.87 9.51 12.16
N LEU A 113 -0.74 10.22 12.12
CA LEU A 113 0.09 10.40 10.93
C LEU A 113 1.26 9.42 11.00
N TYR A 114 1.60 8.84 9.86
CA TYR A 114 2.71 7.90 9.71
C TYR A 114 3.60 8.29 8.54
N GLY A 115 4.86 7.93 8.64
CA GLY A 115 5.82 8.18 7.58
C GLY A 115 6.67 9.40 7.86
N TYR A 116 6.89 10.28 6.88
CA TYR A 116 8.06 11.15 6.94
C TYR A 116 7.97 12.23 8.02
N GLY A 117 8.57 11.94 9.17
CA GLY A 117 8.74 12.83 10.31
C GLY A 117 7.94 12.41 11.53
N MET A 118 6.83 11.66 11.40
CA MET A 118 5.97 11.29 12.54
C MET A 118 5.17 9.99 12.31
N PRO A 119 5.17 9.07 13.31
CA PRO A 119 6.41 8.65 13.96
C PRO A 119 7.42 8.15 12.90
N SER A 120 8.71 8.33 13.19
CA SER A 120 9.79 7.88 12.30
C SER A 120 9.73 6.36 12.09
N GLY A 121 9.74 5.89 10.84
CA GLY A 121 9.72 4.43 10.60
C GLY A 121 9.75 3.97 9.14
N GLY A 122 9.80 4.90 8.19
CA GLY A 122 9.80 4.54 6.77
C GLY A 122 11.11 3.94 6.28
N VAL A 123 11.03 2.90 5.46
CA VAL A 123 12.14 2.31 4.71
C VAL A 123 12.01 2.75 3.26
N TRP A 124 13.13 3.19 2.68
CA TRP A 124 13.21 3.56 1.27
C TRP A 124 14.23 2.70 0.54
N GLY A 125 14.02 2.53 -0.76
CA GLY A 125 14.98 1.92 -1.64
C GLY A 125 14.76 2.34 -3.08
N SER A 126 15.62 1.84 -3.95
CA SER A 126 15.54 2.07 -5.39
C SER A 126 15.58 0.76 -6.16
N CYS A 127 15.03 0.79 -7.36
CA CYS A 127 15.04 -0.32 -8.29
C CYS A 127 15.20 0.21 -9.74
N SER A 128 15.24 -0.69 -10.73
CA SER A 128 15.32 -0.31 -12.14
C SER A 128 14.37 -1.18 -12.94
N GLU A 129 13.51 -0.54 -13.73
CA GLU A 129 12.45 -1.23 -14.45
C GLU A 129 12.33 -0.65 -15.86
N SER A 130 12.43 -1.48 -16.89
CA SER A 130 12.27 -1.06 -18.30
C SER A 130 13.11 0.16 -18.72
N GLY A 131 14.29 0.36 -18.11
CA GLY A 131 15.18 1.50 -18.39
C GLY A 131 14.86 2.78 -17.60
N HIS A 132 13.91 2.72 -16.68
CA HIS A 132 13.52 3.81 -15.78
C HIS A 132 14.08 3.60 -14.38
N GLN A 133 14.37 4.70 -13.69
CA GLN A 133 14.66 4.66 -12.26
C GLN A 133 13.36 4.44 -11.50
N CYS A 134 13.41 3.58 -10.50
CA CYS A 134 12.32 3.30 -9.59
C CYS A 134 12.77 3.67 -8.20
N ASN A 135 11.93 4.41 -7.47
CA ASN A 135 12.09 4.62 -6.04
C ASN A 135 10.86 4.07 -5.34
N TRP A 136 11.09 3.38 -4.22
CA TRP A 136 10.02 2.82 -3.41
C TRP A 136 10.19 3.19 -1.95
N TYR A 137 9.07 3.21 -1.27
CA TYR A 137 8.95 3.52 0.14
C TYR A 137 7.95 2.58 0.78
N ARG A 138 8.20 2.23 2.04
CA ARG A 138 7.21 1.56 2.88
C ARG A 138 7.26 2.10 4.30
N VAL A 139 6.12 2.09 4.97
CA VAL A 139 6.03 2.39 6.40
C VAL A 139 4.93 1.53 7.01
N ALA A 140 5.20 1.02 8.21
CA ALA A 140 4.20 0.32 8.98
C ALA A 140 3.36 1.27 9.82
N PHE A 141 2.13 0.88 10.06
CA PHE A 141 1.19 1.56 10.93
C PHE A 141 0.32 0.54 11.65
N ASP A 142 -0.24 0.93 12.78
CA ASP A 142 -1.11 0.05 13.58
C ASP A 142 -2.45 -0.13 12.85
N CYS A 143 -2.91 -1.37 12.68
CA CYS A 143 -4.22 -1.68 12.11
C CYS A 143 -4.90 -2.83 12.88
N PRO A 144 -5.41 -2.57 14.10
CA PRO A 144 -5.96 -3.63 14.94
C PRO A 144 -7.12 -4.38 14.26
N GLY A 145 -7.00 -5.71 14.17
CA GLY A 145 -8.01 -6.59 13.57
C GLY A 145 -7.70 -7.06 12.14
N PHE A 146 -6.56 -6.63 11.58
CA PHE A 146 -5.97 -7.15 10.34
C PHE A 146 -4.60 -7.77 10.57
#